data_AF-A0A2D4XQC0-F1
#
_entry.id   AF-A0A2D4XQC0-F1
#
_cell.length_a   1.000
_cell.length_b   1.000
_cell.length_c   1.000
_cell.angle_alpha   90.00
_cell.angle_beta   90.00
_cell.angle_gamma   90.00
#
_symmetry.space_group_name_H-M   'P 1'
#
loop_
_entity.id
_entity.type
_entity.pdbx_description
1 polymer ?
#
loop_
_entity_poly.entity_id
_entity_poly.type
_entity_poly.pdbx_seq_one_letter_code
_entity_poly.pdbx_strand_id
1 'polypeptide(L)'
;MKNENPIERIQGSLSKVEIEKLSSMIAAGVKAGIQEPLDLVVKIEFLKKALDQAKKEILDDCIDEASKYEKDGASIRGVKIQVKEAGVKYNYSNTELWNETNREIEDNKQVLKDLETRLKTVKGTETIVQPETGEVIELNQPVKTSKTTIAITFPK
;
A
#
# COMPACT_ATOMS: atom_id res chain seq x y z
N MET A 1 -19.13 -35.01 3.67
CA MET A 1 -18.40 -34.29 2.59
C MET A 1 -17.10 -33.80 3.22
N LYS A 2 -15.93 -34.19 2.71
CA LYS A 2 -14.67 -33.65 3.23
C LYS A 2 -14.68 -32.15 2.94
N ASN A 3 -14.49 -31.33 3.97
CA ASN A 3 -14.23 -29.90 3.81
C ASN A 3 -12.86 -29.77 3.12
N GLU A 4 -12.85 -29.92 1.79
CA GLU A 4 -11.66 -29.66 0.99
C GLU A 4 -11.40 -28.16 1.03
N ASN A 5 -10.22 -27.77 1.53
CA ASN A 5 -9.82 -26.39 1.55
C ASN A 5 -9.61 -25.94 0.09
N PRO A 6 -10.28 -24.86 -0.39
CA PRO A 6 -10.14 -24.40 -1.77
C PRO A 6 -8.68 -24.16 -2.21
N ILE A 7 -7.79 -23.86 -1.26
CA ILE A 7 -6.36 -23.64 -1.48
C ILE A 7 -5.64 -24.94 -1.90
N GLU A 8 -6.10 -26.11 -1.45
CA GLU A 8 -5.49 -27.41 -1.79
C GLU A 8 -5.65 -27.78 -3.27
N ARG A 9 -6.57 -27.10 -3.98
CA ARG A 9 -6.75 -27.26 -5.43
C ARG A 9 -5.70 -26.53 -6.26
N ILE A 10 -4.88 -25.67 -5.65
CA ILE A 10 -3.78 -24.99 -6.32
C ILE A 10 -2.61 -25.98 -6.47
N GLN A 11 -2.51 -26.58 -7.64
CA GLN A 11 -1.46 -27.53 -8.02
C GLN A 11 -0.51 -26.88 -9.04
N GLY A 12 0.79 -27.23 -9.01
CA GLY A 12 1.79 -26.68 -9.95
C GLY A 12 2.82 -25.72 -9.35
N SER A 13 3.57 -25.07 -10.24
CA SER A 13 4.74 -24.23 -9.94
C SER A 13 4.35 -22.76 -9.79
N LEU A 14 4.11 -22.32 -8.56
CA LEU A 14 3.66 -20.98 -8.21
C LEU A 14 4.63 -19.89 -8.68
N SER A 15 4.33 -19.29 -9.83
CA SER A 15 5.20 -18.32 -10.50
C SER A 15 4.46 -17.03 -10.87
N LYS A 16 5.21 -15.97 -11.21
CA LYS A 16 4.64 -14.70 -11.68
C LYS A 16 3.72 -14.89 -12.90
N VAL A 17 4.09 -15.79 -13.80
CA VAL A 17 3.30 -16.11 -14.99
C VAL A 17 1.96 -16.74 -14.61
N GLU A 18 1.93 -17.62 -13.62
CA GLU A 18 0.67 -18.22 -13.14
C GLU A 18 -0.23 -17.19 -12.45
N ILE A 19 0.35 -16.24 -11.69
CA ILE A 19 -0.39 -15.13 -11.10
C ILE A 19 -1.07 -14.29 -12.19
N GLU A 20 -0.37 -13.94 -13.26
CA GLU A 20 -0.90 -13.16 -14.38
C GLU A 20 -2.03 -13.92 -15.11
N LYS A 21 -1.84 -15.23 -15.34
CA LYS A 21 -2.86 -16.09 -15.95
C LYS A 21 -4.12 -16.15 -15.10
N LEU A 22 -3.98 -16.44 -13.80
CA LEU A 22 -5.12 -16.52 -12.89
C LEU A 22 -5.85 -15.18 -12.77
N SER A 23 -5.11 -14.08 -12.65
CA SER A 23 -5.67 -12.72 -12.60
C SER A 23 -6.45 -12.39 -13.87
N SER A 24 -5.91 -12.76 -15.02
CA SER A 24 -6.57 -12.56 -16.33
C SER A 24 -7.83 -13.41 -16.46
N MET A 25 -7.82 -14.65 -15.97
CA MET A 25 -9.00 -15.53 -15.96
C MET A 25 -10.11 -14.97 -15.06
N ILE A 26 -9.78 -14.49 -13.86
CA ILE A 26 -10.74 -13.88 -12.94
C ILE A 26 -11.38 -12.64 -13.60
N ALA A 27 -10.59 -11.81 -14.27
CA ALA A 27 -11.09 -10.62 -14.97
C ALA A 27 -11.81 -10.91 -16.29
N ALA A 28 -11.66 -12.11 -16.86
CA ALA A 28 -12.16 -12.44 -18.19
C ALA A 28 -13.69 -12.36 -18.28
N GLY A 29 -14.40 -12.78 -17.24
CA GLY A 29 -15.87 -12.73 -17.20
C GLY A 29 -16.42 -11.31 -17.32
N VAL A 30 -15.77 -10.34 -16.68
CA VAL A 30 -16.11 -8.92 -16.80
C VAL A 30 -15.72 -8.37 -18.17
N LYS A 31 -14.52 -8.70 -18.66
CA LYS A 31 -14.06 -8.25 -19.99
C LYS A 31 -14.90 -8.80 -21.13
N ALA A 32 -15.47 -9.99 -20.98
CA ALA A 32 -16.38 -10.61 -21.93
C ALA A 32 -17.84 -10.14 -21.79
N GLY A 33 -18.15 -9.29 -20.80
CA GLY A 33 -19.51 -8.79 -20.56
C GLY A 33 -20.48 -9.83 -19.97
N ILE A 34 -19.96 -10.94 -19.43
CA ILE A 34 -20.77 -12.05 -18.89
C ILE A 34 -21.04 -11.85 -17.39
N GLN A 35 -20.14 -11.15 -16.69
CA GLN A 35 -20.23 -10.92 -15.25
C GLN A 35 -20.29 -9.42 -14.91
N GLU A 36 -21.09 -9.08 -13.90
CA GLU A 36 -21.23 -7.70 -13.42
C GLU A 36 -19.96 -7.25 -12.66
N PRO A 37 -19.35 -6.11 -13.02
CA PRO A 37 -18.09 -5.64 -12.42
C PRO A 37 -18.13 -5.37 -10.91
N LEU A 38 -19.20 -4.78 -10.38
CA LEU A 38 -19.31 -4.40 -8.97
C LEU A 38 -19.43 -5.63 -8.06
N ASP A 39 -20.21 -6.63 -8.46
CA ASP A 39 -20.34 -7.91 -7.76
C ASP A 39 -19.00 -8.65 -7.75
N LEU A 40 -18.30 -8.71 -8.89
CA LEU A 40 -16.98 -9.35 -8.95
C LEU A 40 -15.98 -8.65 -8.03
N VAL A 41 -15.90 -7.31 -8.06
CA VAL A 41 -14.89 -6.59 -7.28
C VAL A 41 -15.13 -6.68 -5.77
N VAL A 42 -16.41 -6.72 -5.34
CA VAL A 42 -16.76 -6.98 -3.94
C VAL A 42 -16.28 -8.37 -3.49
N LYS A 43 -16.50 -9.40 -4.32
CA LYS A 43 -16.05 -10.77 -4.04
C LYS A 43 -14.52 -10.87 -3.99
N ILE A 44 -13.82 -10.20 -4.91
CA ILE A 44 -12.35 -10.15 -4.92
C ILE A 44 -11.83 -9.51 -3.64
N GLU A 45 -12.37 -8.34 -3.25
CA GLU A 45 -11.92 -7.64 -2.05
C GLU A 45 -12.24 -8.44 -0.77
N PHE A 46 -13.37 -9.14 -0.73
CA PHE A 46 -13.70 -10.06 0.36
C PHE A 46 -12.67 -11.19 0.48
N LEU A 47 -12.39 -11.89 -0.63
CA LEU A 47 -11.40 -12.99 -0.66
C LEU A 47 -10.01 -12.50 -0.27
N LYS A 48 -9.59 -11.34 -0.77
CA LYS A 48 -8.31 -10.74 -0.39
C LYS A 48 -8.22 -10.52 1.12
N LYS A 49 -9.23 -9.91 1.74
CA LYS A 49 -9.26 -9.71 3.21
C LYS A 49 -9.23 -11.02 3.98
N ALA A 50 -9.99 -12.03 3.53
CA ALA A 50 -10.01 -13.36 4.15
C ALA A 50 -8.65 -14.05 4.06
N LEU A 51 -7.99 -14.01 2.90
CA LEU A 51 -6.66 -14.59 2.69
C LEU A 51 -5.58 -13.84 3.48
N ASP A 52 -5.65 -12.51 3.54
CA ASP A 52 -4.75 -11.71 4.37
C ASP A 52 -4.90 -12.04 5.86
N GLN A 53 -6.12 -12.28 6.33
CA GLN A 53 -6.38 -12.68 7.71
C GLN A 53 -5.87 -14.09 8.01
N ALA A 54 -6.21 -15.07 7.16
CA ALA A 54 -5.72 -16.45 7.30
C ALA A 54 -4.19 -16.52 7.29
N LYS A 55 -3.53 -15.71 6.43
CA LYS A 55 -2.07 -15.61 6.37
C LYS A 55 -1.46 -15.08 7.68
N LYS A 56 -2.13 -14.15 8.36
CA LYS A 56 -1.67 -13.64 9.67
C LYS A 56 -1.82 -14.70 10.75
N GLU A 57 -2.90 -15.47 10.73
CA GLU A 57 -3.16 -16.52 11.71
C GLU A 57 -2.11 -17.63 11.68
N ILE A 58 -1.59 -17.97 10.48
CA ILE A 58 -0.54 -19.00 10.32
C ILE A 58 0.89 -18.43 10.30
N LEU A 59 1.07 -17.12 10.52
CA LEU A 59 2.37 -16.47 10.29
C LEU A 59 3.44 -17.00 11.25
N ASP A 60 3.11 -17.15 12.53
CA ASP A 60 4.04 -17.64 13.55
C ASP A 60 4.45 -19.08 13.25
N ASP A 61 3.50 -19.95 12.91
CA ASP A 61 3.77 -21.33 12.45
C ASP A 61 4.71 -21.36 11.21
N CYS A 62 4.51 -20.43 10.26
CA CYS A 62 5.37 -20.33 9.08
C CYS A 62 6.79 -19.86 9.45
N ILE A 63 6.94 -18.97 10.42
CA ILE A 63 8.25 -18.50 10.90
C ILE A 63 8.98 -19.62 11.62
N ASP A 64 8.30 -20.35 12.50
CA ASP A 64 8.84 -21.50 13.21
C ASP A 64 9.31 -22.59 12.25
N GLU A 65 8.50 -22.92 11.25
CA GLU A 65 8.86 -23.87 10.22
C GLU A 65 10.04 -23.36 9.38
N ALA A 66 10.02 -22.10 8.92
CA ALA A 66 11.09 -21.53 8.12
C ALA A 66 12.43 -21.42 8.87
N SER A 67 12.39 -21.27 10.20
CA SER A 67 13.58 -21.20 11.07
C SER A 67 14.33 -22.53 11.19
N LYS A 68 13.71 -23.65 10.80
CA LYS A 68 14.36 -24.97 10.70
C LYS A 68 15.32 -25.06 9.51
N TYR A 69 15.18 -24.16 8.54
CA TYR A 69 16.03 -24.11 7.35
C TYR A 69 17.16 -23.09 7.56
N GLU A 70 18.36 -23.42 7.08
CA GLU A 70 19.56 -22.57 7.23
C GLU A 70 19.46 -21.25 6.41
N LYS A 71 20.58 -20.51 6.30
CA LYS A 71 20.70 -19.17 5.68
C LYS A 71 20.02 -19.02 4.31
N ASP A 72 19.92 -20.08 3.52
CA ASP A 72 19.31 -20.02 2.19
C ASP A 72 17.77 -20.03 2.21
N GLY A 73 17.15 -20.35 3.34
CA GLY A 73 15.69 -20.41 3.52
C GLY A 73 15.06 -21.68 2.91
N ALA A 74 13.74 -21.79 3.05
CA ALA A 74 12.97 -22.88 2.45
C ALA A 74 12.62 -22.57 0.99
N SER A 75 12.57 -23.58 0.13
CA SER A 75 12.00 -23.47 -1.22
C SER A 75 10.81 -24.41 -1.34
N ILE A 76 9.62 -23.85 -1.49
CA ILE A 76 8.37 -24.62 -1.60
C ILE A 76 7.73 -24.26 -2.93
N ARG A 77 7.46 -25.27 -3.77
CA ARG A 77 6.82 -25.11 -5.10
C ARG A 77 7.53 -24.09 -6.01
N GLY A 78 8.86 -24.01 -5.92
CA GLY A 78 9.68 -23.06 -6.69
C GLY A 78 9.73 -21.65 -6.12
N VAL A 79 9.11 -21.40 -4.96
CA VAL A 79 9.11 -20.11 -4.27
C VAL A 79 10.08 -20.14 -3.10
N LYS A 80 11.01 -19.19 -3.07
CA LYS A 80 11.95 -19.00 -1.97
C LYS A 80 11.28 -18.28 -0.81
N ILE A 81 11.35 -18.86 0.39
CA ILE A 81 10.82 -18.35 1.65
C ILE A 81 12.01 -18.12 2.59
N GLN A 82 12.13 -16.90 3.10
CA GLN A 82 13.19 -16.53 4.04
C GLN A 82 12.59 -15.70 5.16
N VAL A 83 12.93 -16.05 6.40
CA VAL A 83 12.65 -15.19 7.56
C VAL A 83 13.53 -13.95 7.42
N LYS A 84 12.91 -12.78 7.50
CA LYS A 84 13.60 -11.49 7.47
C LYS A 84 13.04 -10.62 8.55
N GLU A 85 13.92 -9.94 9.27
CA GLU A 85 13.52 -8.86 10.17
C GLU A 85 12.97 -7.71 9.33
N ALA A 86 11.74 -7.30 9.61
CA ALA A 86 11.06 -6.23 8.89
C ALA A 86 10.50 -5.21 9.89
N GLY A 87 10.56 -3.94 9.54
CA GLY A 87 10.00 -2.88 10.38
C GLY A 87 10.85 -2.54 11.61
N VAL A 88 12.17 -2.72 11.54
CA VAL A 88 13.09 -2.24 12.58
C VAL A 88 12.90 -0.74 12.75
N LYS A 89 12.38 -0.35 13.91
CA LYS A 89 12.18 1.04 14.28
C LYS A 89 13.11 1.35 15.45
N TYR A 90 13.92 2.37 15.27
CA TYR A 90 14.76 2.90 16.33
C TYR A 90 14.00 4.02 17.03
N ASN A 91 14.03 4.01 18.36
CA ASN A 91 13.52 5.12 19.14
C ASN A 91 14.64 6.15 19.37
N TYR A 92 14.47 7.35 18.82
CA TYR A 92 15.42 8.45 18.94
C TYR A 92 14.95 9.55 19.92
N SER A 93 13.81 9.37 20.59
CA SER A 93 13.19 10.38 21.47
C SER A 93 14.05 10.79 22.67
N ASN A 94 15.06 9.97 23.01
CA ASN A 94 15.97 10.24 24.11
C ASN A 94 17.08 11.25 23.77
N THR A 95 17.21 11.65 22.50
CA THR A 95 18.22 12.60 22.04
C THR A 95 17.58 13.98 21.85
N GLU A 96 18.01 14.97 22.63
CA GLU A 96 17.42 16.31 22.59
C GLU A 96 17.56 17.00 21.22
N LEU A 97 18.72 16.90 20.58
CA LEU A 97 18.94 17.38 19.22
C LEU A 97 17.94 16.77 18.21
N TRP A 98 17.62 15.48 18.36
CA TRP A 98 16.62 14.83 17.50
C TRP A 98 15.22 15.41 17.73
N ASN A 99 14.84 15.65 18.99
CA ASN A 99 13.55 16.24 19.32
C ASN A 99 13.40 17.67 18.75
N GLU A 100 14.46 18.48 18.85
CA GLU A 100 14.50 19.84 18.30
C GLU A 100 14.36 19.82 16.77
N THR A 101 15.19 19.05 16.07
CA THR A 101 15.11 18.92 14.61
C THR A 101 13.76 18.37 14.16
N ASN A 102 13.20 17.37 14.87
CA ASN A 102 11.90 16.81 14.52
C ASN A 102 10.77 17.84 14.72
N ARG A 103 10.87 18.71 15.72
CA ARG A 103 9.93 19.82 15.92
C ARG A 103 10.01 20.82 14.78
N GLU A 104 11.21 21.24 14.37
CA GLU A 104 11.40 22.14 13.22
C GLU A 104 10.82 21.54 11.93
N ILE A 105 10.97 20.22 11.72
CA ILE A 105 10.36 19.53 10.58
C ILE A 105 8.84 19.60 10.63
N GLU A 106 8.22 19.37 11.79
CA GLU A 106 6.76 19.44 11.93
C GLU A 106 6.24 20.87 11.74
N ASP A 107 6.93 21.87 12.28
CA ASP A 107 6.59 23.28 12.09
C ASP A 107 6.70 23.67 10.60
N ASN A 108 7.79 23.27 9.92
CA ASN A 108 7.97 23.50 8.49
C ASN A 108 6.93 22.76 7.62
N LYS A 109 6.50 21.55 8.02
CA LYS A 109 5.40 20.85 7.34
C LYS A 109 4.10 21.62 7.46
N GLN A 110 3.84 22.27 8.59
CA GLN A 110 2.65 23.07 8.77
C GLN A 110 2.69 24.32 7.88
N VAL A 111 3.81 25.04 7.86
CA VAL A 111 4.04 26.17 6.95
C VAL A 111 3.84 25.76 5.48
N LEU A 112 4.36 24.60 5.09
CA LEU A 112 4.18 24.08 3.73
C LEU A 112 2.70 23.78 3.42
N LYS A 113 1.96 23.15 4.33
CA LYS A 113 0.52 22.89 4.15
C LYS A 113 -0.29 24.16 3.99
N ASP A 114 0.03 25.19 4.75
CA ASP A 114 -0.63 26.49 4.66
C ASP A 114 -0.32 27.16 3.31
N LEU A 115 0.93 27.07 2.85
CA LEU A 115 1.33 27.51 1.52
C LEU A 115 0.61 26.74 0.41
N GLU A 116 0.52 25.41 0.49
CA GLU A 116 -0.21 24.58 -0.48
C GLU A 116 -1.70 24.95 -0.53
N THR A 117 -2.31 25.23 0.63
CA THR A 117 -3.70 25.67 0.72
C THR A 117 -3.91 27.01 0.05
N ARG A 118 -2.97 27.93 0.25
CA ARG A 118 -2.94 29.24 -0.43
C ARG A 118 -2.73 29.11 -1.93
N LEU A 119 -1.79 28.27 -2.37
CA LEU A 119 -1.52 28.07 -3.80
C LEU A 119 -2.74 27.50 -4.54
N LYS A 120 -3.56 26.67 -3.88
CA LYS A 120 -4.82 26.17 -4.47
C LYS A 120 -5.84 27.27 -4.80
N THR A 121 -5.73 28.46 -4.21
CA THR A 121 -6.64 29.58 -4.50
C THR A 121 -6.15 30.48 -5.64
N VAL A 122 -4.86 30.41 -6.00
CA VAL A 122 -4.23 31.22 -7.04
C VAL A 122 -4.77 30.83 -8.42
N LYS A 123 -5.12 31.82 -9.24
CA LYS A 123 -5.56 31.62 -10.63
C LYS A 123 -4.53 32.18 -11.60
N GLY A 124 -3.97 31.33 -12.46
CA GLY A 124 -2.88 31.73 -13.35
C GLY A 124 -1.59 32.04 -12.57
N THR A 125 -1.07 33.25 -12.72
CA THR A 125 0.16 33.71 -12.09
C THR A 125 -0.14 34.97 -11.29
N GLU A 126 0.15 34.95 -9.98
CA GLU A 126 -0.03 36.08 -9.07
C GLU A 126 1.32 36.47 -8.47
N THR A 127 1.66 37.76 -8.46
CA THR A 127 2.87 38.25 -7.80
C THR A 127 2.50 38.81 -6.42
N ILE A 128 3.19 38.33 -5.39
CA ILE A 128 3.09 38.88 -4.04
C ILE A 128 4.42 39.50 -3.63
N VAL A 129 4.38 40.55 -2.82
CA VAL A 129 5.58 41.10 -2.19
C VAL A 129 5.70 40.49 -0.80
N GLN A 130 6.82 39.84 -0.51
CA GLN A 130 7.07 39.26 0.79
C GLN A 130 7.41 40.37 1.79
N PRO A 131 6.63 40.56 2.88
CA PRO A 131 6.77 41.72 3.75
C PRO A 131 8.08 41.75 4.56
N GLU A 132 8.76 40.62 4.73
CA GLU A 132 10.01 40.53 5.51
C GLU A 132 11.27 40.79 4.67
N THR A 133 11.28 40.40 3.40
CA THR A 133 12.46 40.52 2.52
C THR A 133 12.29 41.60 1.45
N GLY A 134 11.06 42.07 1.22
CA GLY A 134 10.73 42.99 0.13
C GLY A 134 10.79 42.35 -1.26
N GLU A 135 11.01 41.03 -1.35
CA GLU A 135 11.14 40.31 -2.61
C GLU A 135 9.77 40.05 -3.25
N VAL A 136 9.72 40.16 -4.57
CA VAL A 136 8.54 39.82 -5.37
C VAL A 136 8.58 38.31 -5.64
N ILE A 137 7.62 37.57 -5.07
CA ILE A 137 7.46 36.15 -5.30
C ILE A 137 6.32 35.93 -6.28
N GLU A 138 6.61 35.16 -7.32
CA GLU A 138 5.62 34.68 -8.27
C GLU A 138 4.96 33.40 -7.75
N LEU A 139 3.64 33.40 -7.67
CA LEU A 139 2.82 32.26 -7.30
C LEU A 139 2.13 31.73 -8.54
N ASN A 140 2.31 30.45 -8.77
CA ASN A 140 1.75 29.77 -9.93
C ASN A 140 0.63 28.82 -9.50
N GLN A 141 -0.44 28.81 -10.29
CA GLN A 141 -1.57 27.92 -10.07
C GLN A 141 -1.11 26.45 -10.10
N PRO A 142 -1.48 25.63 -9.10
CA PRO A 142 -1.14 24.21 -9.09
C PRO A 142 -1.95 23.43 -10.13
N VAL A 143 -1.31 22.44 -10.76
CA VAL A 143 -1.98 21.51 -11.68
C VAL A 143 -2.65 20.40 -10.87
N LYS A 144 -3.98 20.34 -10.91
CA LYS A 144 -4.73 19.25 -10.26
C LYS A 144 -4.62 17.96 -11.09
N THR A 145 -4.03 16.92 -10.49
CA THR A 145 -4.06 15.55 -11.01
C THR A 145 -4.84 14.66 -10.05
N SER A 146 -5.87 13.96 -10.55
CA SER A 146 -6.65 13.01 -9.73
C SER A 146 -6.84 11.68 -10.45
N LYS A 147 -6.85 10.59 -9.68
CA LYS A 147 -7.26 9.25 -10.14
C LYS A 147 -8.61 8.93 -9.49
N THR A 148 -9.59 8.52 -10.29
CA THR A 148 -10.88 8.05 -9.79
C THR A 148 -10.75 6.60 -9.36
N THR A 149 -11.17 6.27 -8.13
CA THR A 149 -11.14 4.92 -7.56
C THR A 149 -12.47 4.59 -6.90
N ILE A 150 -12.72 3.30 -6.65
CA ILE A 150 -13.89 2.81 -5.90
C ILE A 150 -13.52 2.59 -4.44
N ALA A 151 -14.43 2.91 -3.51
CA ALA A 151 -14.30 2.61 -2.09
C ALA A 151 -15.30 1.51 -1.69
N ILE A 152 -14.81 0.40 -1.13
CA ILE A 152 -15.63 -0.75 -0.70
C ILE A 152 -15.59 -0.83 0.82
N THR A 153 -16.76 -0.85 1.46
CA THR A 153 -16.93 -1.00 2.91
C THR A 153 -17.74 -2.26 3.20
N PHE A 154 -17.23 -3.13 4.06
CA PHE A 154 -17.96 -4.31 4.52
C PHE A 154 -18.70 -3.98 5.81
N PRO A 155 -19.93 -4.51 6.01
CA PRO A 155 -20.62 -4.40 7.30
C PRO A 155 -19.82 -5.12 8.40
N LYS A 156 -20.05 -4.69 9.65
CA LYS A 156 -19.47 -5.33 10.84
C LYS A 156 -20.18 -6.63 11.18
#